data_AF-A0A352RD38-F1
#
_entry.id   AF-A0A352RD38-F1
#
_cell.length_a   1.000
_cell.length_b   1.000
_cell.length_c   1.000
_cell.angle_alpha   90.00
_cell.angle_beta   90.00
_cell.angle_gamma   90.00
#
_symmetry.space_group_name_H-M   'P 1'
#
loop_
_entity.id
_entity.type
_entity.pdbx_description
1 polymer ?
#
loop_
_entity_poly.entity_id
_entity_poly.type
_entity_poly.pdbx_seq_one_letter_code
_entity_poly.pdbx_strand_id
1 'polypeptide(L)'
;DMFAKALEYRDTHITEVNSFEEFKELLETKGGFLAAHWDGTAETEEKIKELTKATIRCIALDRVEEVGSCMFTGAPSKGRVLFAKAY
;
A
#
# COMPACT_ATOMS: atom_id res chain seq x y z
N ASP A 1 -23.15 -12.63 10.08
CA ASP A 1 -22.06 -13.62 10.20
C ASP A 1 -21.12 -13.69 8.98
N MET A 2 -21.60 -13.48 7.75
CA MET A 2 -20.71 -13.40 6.56
C MET A 2 -19.92 -12.08 6.48
N PHE A 3 -20.56 -10.95 6.83
CA PHE A 3 -19.93 -9.63 6.78
C PHE A 3 -18.72 -9.52 7.72
N ALA A 4 -18.88 -9.96 8.98
CA ALA A 4 -17.79 -9.90 9.97
C ALA A 4 -16.58 -10.74 9.53
N LYS A 5 -16.81 -11.95 9.00
CA LYS A 5 -15.74 -12.81 8.46
C LYS A 5 -15.03 -12.19 7.26
N ALA A 6 -15.77 -11.56 6.36
CA ALA A 6 -15.18 -10.87 5.20
C ALA A 6 -14.37 -9.63 5.63
N LEU A 7 -14.85 -8.91 6.65
CA LEU A 7 -14.17 -7.75 7.21
C LEU A 7 -12.84 -8.16 7.85
N GLU A 8 -12.87 -9.18 8.71
CA GLU A 8 -11.68 -9.72 9.37
C GLU A 8 -10.68 -10.30 8.36
N TYR A 9 -11.17 -11.00 7.33
CA TYR A 9 -10.32 -11.50 6.25
C TYR A 9 -9.62 -10.36 5.52
N ARG A 10 -10.32 -9.28 5.17
CA ARG A 10 -9.72 -8.11 4.53
C ARG A 10 -8.63 -7.51 5.45
N ASP A 11 -8.96 -7.28 6.70
CA ASP A 11 -8.07 -6.57 7.64
C ASP A 11 -6.80 -7.38 7.93
N THR A 12 -6.92 -8.71 8.05
CA THR A 12 -5.77 -9.62 8.20
C THR A 12 -4.92 -9.78 6.94
N HIS A 13 -5.47 -9.41 5.77
CA HIS A 13 -4.77 -9.44 4.47
C HIS A 13 -4.25 -8.06 4.02
N ILE A 14 -4.28 -7.06 4.92
CA ILE A 14 -3.53 -5.82 4.75
C ILE A 14 -2.18 -5.99 5.45
N THR A 15 -1.09 -5.84 4.71
CA THR A 15 0.27 -5.89 5.27
C THR A 15 0.91 -4.53 5.20
N GLU A 16 1.37 -4.01 6.33
CA GLU A 16 2.11 -2.76 6.39
C GLU A 16 3.53 -2.95 5.85
N VAL A 17 4.01 -1.95 5.11
CA VAL A 17 5.33 -2.02 4.46
C VAL A 17 6.04 -0.67 4.57
N ASN A 18 7.34 -0.70 4.86
CA ASN A 18 8.13 0.51 5.10
C ASN A 18 9.30 0.68 4.13
N SER A 19 9.66 -0.34 3.36
CA SER A 19 10.73 -0.28 2.36
C SER A 19 10.24 -0.76 1.00
N PHE A 20 10.86 -0.24 -0.07
CA PHE A 20 10.54 -0.67 -1.43
C PHE A 20 11.01 -2.09 -1.73
N GLU A 21 12.09 -2.58 -1.10
CA GLU A 21 12.50 -3.98 -1.22
C GLU A 21 11.43 -4.93 -0.66
N GLU A 22 11.01 -4.71 0.59
CA GLU A 22 9.96 -5.49 1.25
C GLU A 22 8.64 -5.42 0.46
N PHE A 23 8.31 -4.24 -0.08
CA PHE A 23 7.13 -4.06 -0.92
C PHE A 23 7.14 -4.98 -2.13
N LYS A 24 8.25 -5.04 -2.87
CA LYS A 24 8.38 -5.93 -4.04
C LYS A 24 8.28 -7.40 -3.65
N GLU A 25 8.92 -7.80 -2.57
CA GLU A 25 8.91 -9.20 -2.11
C GLU A 25 7.50 -9.63 -1.68
N LEU A 26 6.82 -8.82 -0.87
CA LEU A 26 5.47 -9.12 -0.39
C LEU A 26 4.43 -9.09 -1.50
N LEU A 27 4.62 -8.24 -2.51
CA LEU A 27 3.73 -8.16 -3.66
C LEU A 27 3.68 -9.47 -4.46
N GLU A 28 4.81 -10.18 -4.57
CA GLU A 28 4.90 -11.45 -5.30
C GLU A 28 4.60 -12.67 -4.41
N THR A 29 4.92 -12.61 -3.11
CA THR A 29 4.82 -13.77 -2.21
C THR A 29 3.49 -13.89 -1.48
N LYS A 30 2.94 -12.78 -0.96
CA LYS A 30 1.79 -12.78 -0.05
C LYS A 30 0.49 -12.38 -0.74
N GLY A 31 0.58 -11.53 -1.77
CA GLY A 31 -0.59 -10.93 -2.41
C GLY A 31 -1.40 -10.06 -1.43
N GLY A 32 -2.66 -9.79 -1.78
CA GLY A 32 -3.54 -8.94 -0.95
C GLY A 32 -3.24 -7.45 -1.07
N PHE A 33 -3.47 -6.70 0.00
CA PHE A 33 -3.23 -5.26 0.05
C PHE A 33 -1.96 -4.94 0.84
N LEU A 34 -1.16 -4.02 0.29
CA LEU A 34 0.04 -3.51 0.94
C LEU A 34 -0.19 -2.06 1.37
N ALA A 35 -0.12 -1.80 2.67
CA ALA A 35 -0.26 -0.47 3.27
C ALA A 35 1.11 0.20 3.39
N ALA A 36 1.40 1.14 2.50
CA ALA A 36 2.70 1.81 2.46
C ALA A 36 2.57 3.33 2.38
N HIS A 37 3.60 4.01 2.90
CA HIS A 37 3.70 5.46 2.79
C HIS A 37 3.97 5.90 1.35
N TRP A 38 3.18 6.88 0.91
CA TRP A 38 3.29 7.51 -0.39
C TRP A 38 3.37 9.03 -0.25
N ASP A 39 4.16 9.67 -1.10
CA ASP A 39 4.44 11.11 -1.07
C ASP A 39 3.33 11.98 -1.67
N GLY A 40 2.30 11.37 -2.28
CA GLY A 40 1.18 12.08 -2.88
C GLY A 40 1.39 12.49 -4.33
N THR A 41 2.51 12.09 -4.96
CA THR A 41 2.86 12.48 -6.32
C THR A 41 2.53 11.39 -7.34
N ALA A 42 1.99 11.81 -8.49
CA ALA A 42 1.68 10.92 -9.61
C ALA A 42 2.96 10.27 -10.19
N GLU A 43 4.07 11.00 -10.22
CA GLU A 43 5.36 10.49 -10.72
C GLU A 43 5.84 9.26 -9.92
N THR A 44 5.70 9.30 -8.60
CA THR A 44 6.06 8.17 -7.74
C THR A 44 5.12 6.98 -7.96
N GLU A 45 3.82 7.22 -8.14
CA GLU A 45 2.86 6.17 -8.46
C GLU A 45 3.17 5.49 -9.81
N GLU A 46 3.47 6.28 -10.84
CA GLU A 46 3.84 5.76 -12.17
C GLU A 46 5.10 4.90 -12.10
N LYS A 47 6.15 5.35 -11.39
CA LYS A 47 7.37 4.56 -11.20
C LYS A 47 7.11 3.24 -10.47
N ILE A 48 6.32 3.27 -9.39
CA ILE A 48 5.96 2.05 -8.66
C ILE A 48 5.20 1.09 -9.60
N LYS A 49 4.27 1.60 -10.40
CA LYS A 49 3.52 0.82 -11.38
C LYS A 49 4.42 0.22 -12.46
N GLU A 50 5.37 0.97 -13.00
CA GLU A 50 6.30 0.47 -14.00
C GLU A 50 7.18 -0.66 -13.45
N LEU A 51 7.68 -0.50 -12.22
CA LEU A 51 8.61 -1.43 -11.58
C LEU A 51 7.92 -2.69 -11.05
N THR A 52 6.67 -2.57 -10.59
CA THR A 52 6.00 -3.63 -9.81
C THR A 52 4.64 -4.05 -10.37
N LYS A 53 4.08 -3.29 -11.32
CA LYS A 53 2.69 -3.40 -11.80
C LYS A 53 1.62 -3.17 -10.73
N ALA A 54 2.00 -2.79 -9.51
CA ALA A 54 1.07 -2.40 -8.47
C ALA A 54 0.57 -0.97 -8.69
N THR A 55 -0.69 -0.72 -8.34
CA THR A 55 -1.28 0.63 -8.33
C THR A 55 -1.96 0.90 -7.00
N ILE A 56 -2.18 2.18 -6.69
CA ILE A 56 -2.96 2.58 -5.52
C ILE A 56 -4.41 2.18 -5.76
N ARG A 57 -4.97 1.38 -4.85
CA ARG A 57 -6.35 0.89 -4.92
C ARG A 57 -7.30 1.72 -4.07
N CYS A 58 -6.81 2.25 -2.95
CA CYS A 58 -7.61 3.03 -2.03
C CYS A 58 -6.72 3.99 -1.23
N ILE A 59 -7.21 5.22 -1.08
CA ILE A 59 -6.71 6.21 -0.12
C ILE A 59 -7.86 6.41 0.88
N ALA A 60 -7.77 5.77 2.05
CA ALA A 60 -8.83 5.85 3.04
C ALA A 60 -8.95 7.29 3.58
N LEU A 61 -10.18 7.79 3.65
CA LEU A 61 -10.50 9.14 4.13
C LEU A 61 -10.30 9.26 5.64
N ASP A 62 -10.52 8.16 6.35
CA ASP A 62 -10.35 7.96 7.80
C ASP A 62 -9.03 7.27 8.14
N ARG A 63 -8.05 7.30 7.21
CA ARG A 63 -6.72 6.75 7.50
C ARG A 63 -6.11 7.45 8.70
N VAL A 64 -5.35 6.69 9.46
CA VAL A 64 -4.52 7.25 10.53
C VAL A 64 -3.54 8.25 9.90
N GLU A 65 -3.57 9.49 10.40
CA GLU A 65 -2.56 10.50 10.05
C GLU A 65 -1.24 10.13 10.74
N GLU A 66 -0.51 9.25 10.06
CA GLU A 66 0.83 8.83 10.46
C GLU A 66 1.82 9.56 9.58
N VAL A 67 2.65 10.41 10.18
CA VAL A 67 3.76 11.04 9.46
C VAL A 67 4.84 10.00 9.26
N GLY A 68 5.19 9.76 8.00
CA GLY A 68 6.23 8.82 7.64
C GLY A 68 7.01 9.29 6.43
N SER A 69 7.82 8.39 5.88
CA SER A 69 8.58 8.61 4.65
C SER A 69 8.04 7.72 3.56
N CYS A 70 7.89 8.27 2.35
CA CYS A 70 7.49 7.49 1.20
C CYS A 70 8.44 6.31 1.00
N MET A 71 7.89 5.12 0.84
CA MET A 71 8.68 3.88 0.71
C MET A 71 9.63 3.89 -0.50
N PHE A 72 9.36 4.72 -1.51
CA PHE A 72 10.13 4.78 -2.75
C PHE A 72 11.09 5.98 -2.80
N THR A 73 10.60 7.20 -2.52
CA THR A 73 11.40 8.43 -2.64
C THR A 73 12.03 8.89 -1.33
N GLY A 74 11.57 8.38 -0.18
CA GLY A 74 11.95 8.88 1.15
C GLY A 74 11.31 10.23 1.51
N ALA A 75 10.55 10.86 0.59
CA ALA A 75 9.92 12.15 0.83
C ALA A 75 8.83 12.06 1.93
N PRO A 76 8.48 13.18 2.59
CA PRO A 76 7.46 13.17 3.64
C PRO A 76 6.12 12.63 3.14
N SER A 77 5.50 11.76 3.92
CA SER A 77 4.20 11.17 3.68
C SER A 77 3.25 11.52 4.83
N LYS A 78 2.00 11.84 4.49
CA LYS A 78 0.94 12.17 5.46
C LYS A 78 0.17 10.94 6.00
N GLY A 79 0.46 9.76 5.47
CA GLY A 79 -0.21 8.53 5.86
C GLY A 79 -0.08 7.43 4.80
N ARG A 80 -0.45 6.21 5.19
CA ARG A 80 -0.37 5.04 4.32
C ARG A 80 -1.50 5.03 3.29
N VAL A 81 -1.22 4.37 2.16
CA VAL A 81 -2.21 4.07 1.12
C VAL A 81 -2.14 2.58 0.77
N LEU A 82 -3.24 2.04 0.24
CA LEU A 82 -3.33 0.62 -0.10
C LEU A 82 -2.92 0.41 -1.55
N PHE A 83 -1.88 -0.38 -1.76
CA PHE A 83 -1.44 -0.87 -3.05
C PHE A 83 -1.88 -2.31 -3.27
N ALA A 84 -2.14 -2.67 -4.53
CA ALA A 84 -2.26 -4.06 -4.96
C ALA A 84 -1.89 -4.21 -6.44
N LYS A 85 -1.55 -5.43 -6.85
CA LYS A 85 -1.34 -5.79 -8.25
C LYS A 85 -2.69 -5.90 -8.95
N ALA A 86 -2.88 -5.15 -10.04
CA ALA A 86 -4.07 -5.29 -10.88
C ALA A 86 -3.94 -6.54 -11.75
N TYR A 87 -5.00 -7.35 -11.83
CA TYR A 87 -5.10 -8.53 -12.68
C TYR A 87 -5.24 -8.16 -14.15
#